data_AF-A0A7V2N310-F1
#
_entry.id   AF-A0A7V2N310-F1
#
_cell.length_a   1.000
_cell.length_b   1.000
_cell.length_c   1.000
_cell.angle_alpha   90.00
_cell.angle_beta   90.00
_cell.angle_gamma   90.00
#
_symmetry.space_group_name_H-M   'P 1'
#
loop_
_entity.id
_entity.type
_entity.pdbx_description
1 polymer ?
#
loop_
_entity_poly.entity_id
_entity_poly.type
_entity_poly.pdbx_seq_one_letter_code
_entity_poly.pdbx_strand_id
1 'polypeptide(L)' 'MGMPGGAEWLVIFVVGVMVLGSAVLCCLIFQKTGFPWAMGLLVFVPFIGHVLVLCILAFTDWPVLRTLRRLQAAEA' A
#
# COMPACT_ATOMS: atom_id res chain seq x y z
N MET A 1 5.37 -0.39 35.93
CA MET A 1 5.62 -0.30 34.48
C MET A 1 6.69 0.76 34.31
N GLY A 2 7.93 0.35 34.02
CA GLY A 2 9.07 1.28 33.90
C GLY A 2 8.88 2.20 32.70
N MET A 3 9.21 3.49 32.85
CA MET A 3 9.16 4.43 31.73
C MET A 3 10.13 3.93 30.65
N PRO A 4 9.67 3.78 29.39
CA PRO A 4 10.56 3.43 28.30
C PRO A 4 11.63 4.53 28.17
N GLY A 5 12.90 4.12 28.10
CA GLY A 5 14.04 5.00 27.92
C GLY A 5 14.06 5.63 26.53
N GLY A 6 14.96 6.61 26.30
CA GLY A 6 15.04 7.35 25.04
C GLY A 6 15.20 6.46 23.80
N ALA A 7 15.90 5.33 23.91
CA ALA A 7 16.07 4.37 22.81
C ALA A 7 14.75 3.68 22.41
N GLU A 8 13.90 3.34 23.38
CA GLU A 8 12.62 2.68 23.15
C GLU A 8 11.65 3.63 22.42
N TRP A 9 11.65 4.92 22.77
CA TRP A 9 10.89 5.95 22.06
C TRP A 9 11.32 6.11 20.60
N LEU A 10 12.63 6.06 20.33
CA LEU A 10 13.14 6.11 18.96
C LEU A 10 12.66 4.91 18.14
N VAL A 11 12.68 3.70 18.72
CA VAL A 11 12.18 2.49 18.04
C VAL A 11 10.70 2.62 17.72
N ILE A 12 9.88 3.04 18.69
CA ILE A 12 8.43 3.24 18.50
C ILE A 12 8.17 4.27 17.40
N PHE A 13 8.89 5.39 17.40
CA PHE A 13 8.76 6.43 16.40
C PHE A 13 9.12 5.93 15.00
N VAL A 14 10.26 5.25 14.85
CA VAL A 14 10.71 4.72 13.56
C VAL A 14 9.71 3.69 13.01
N VAL A 15 9.25 2.76 13.85
CA VAL A 15 8.25 1.76 13.45
C VAL A 15 6.94 2.45 13.05
N GLY A 16 6.48 3.43 13.83
CA GLY A 16 5.28 4.20 13.53
C GLY A 16 5.36 4.93 12.19
N VAL A 17 6.48 5.62 11.92
CA VAL A 17 6.73 6.31 10.65
C VAL A 17 6.79 5.32 9.50
N MET A 18 7.42 4.16 9.68
CA MET A 18 7.50 3.13 8.64
C MET A 18 6.12 2.56 8.28
N VAL A 19 5.29 2.25 9.29
CA VAL A 19 3.93 1.76 9.10
C VAL A 19 3.06 2.81 8.40
N LEU A 20 3.05 4.05 8.90
CA LEU A 20 2.30 5.15 8.29
C LEU A 20 2.77 5.44 6.86
N GLY A 21 4.09 5.50 6.65
CA GLY A 21 4.68 5.74 5.34
C GLY A 21 4.30 4.65 4.33
N SER A 22 4.39 3.38 4.73
CA SER A 22 4.00 2.25 3.88
C SER A 22 2.51 2.25 3.52
N ALA A 23 1.64 2.61 4.46
CA ALA A 23 0.20 2.75 4.22
C ALA A 23 -0.09 3.88 3.21
N VAL A 24 0.53 5.05 3.38
CA VAL A 24 0.38 6.18 2.46
C VAL A 24 0.88 5.83 1.06
N LEU A 25 2.05 5.17 0.95
CA LEU A 25 2.60 4.72 -0.33
C LEU A 25 1.66 3.73 -1.03
N CYS A 26 1.13 2.73 -0.31
CA CYS A 26 0.18 1.78 -0.88
C CYS A 26 -1.09 2.49 -1.36
N CYS A 27 -1.64 3.38 -0.54
CA CYS A 27 -2.78 4.22 -0.90
C CYS A 27 -2.56 5.02 -2.20
N LEU A 28 -1.38 5.61 -2.38
CA LEU A 28 -1.02 6.34 -3.60
C LEU A 28 -0.90 5.41 -4.81
N ILE A 29 -0.30 4.23 -4.63
CA ILE A 29 -0.19 3.21 -5.69
C ILE A 29 -1.59 2.74 -6.14
N PHE A 30 -2.49 2.47 -5.20
CA PHE A 30 -3.85 2.04 -5.52
C PHE A 30 -4.63 3.12 -6.27
N GLN A 31 -4.48 4.40 -5.91
CA GLN A 31 -5.08 5.48 -6.71
C GLN A 31 -4.53 5.56 -8.13
N LYS A 32 -3.22 5.36 -8.32
CA LYS A 32 -2.59 5.41 -9.66
C LYS A 32 -2.97 4.23 -10.54
N THR A 33 -3.17 3.07 -9.94
CA THR A 33 -3.54 1.84 -10.66
C THR A 33 -5.03 1.77 -10.99
N GLY A 34 -5.85 2.63 -10.36
CA GLY A 34 -7.30 2.76 -10.57
C GLY A 34 -8.13 1.93 -9.58
N PHE A 35 -7.53 1.45 -8.50
CA PHE A 35 -8.22 0.78 -7.40
C PHE A 35 -8.70 1.77 -6.32
N PRO A 36 -9.62 1.37 -5.43
CA PRO A 36 -10.04 2.19 -4.29
C PRO A 36 -8.87 2.46 -3.34
N TRP A 37 -8.71 3.72 -2.92
CA TRP A 37 -7.70 4.13 -1.93
C TRP A 37 -7.77 3.33 -0.62
N ALA A 38 -8.97 2.87 -0.23
CA ALA A 38 -9.18 2.05 0.96
C ALA A 38 -8.44 0.70 0.94
N MET A 39 -8.03 0.18 -0.22
CA MET A 39 -7.19 -1.03 -0.26
C MET A 39 -5.80 -0.81 0.35
N GLY A 40 -5.30 0.43 0.37
CA GLY A 40 -4.05 0.77 1.05
C GLY A 40 -4.15 0.64 2.57
N LEU A 41 -5.35 0.74 3.16
CA LEU A 41 -5.53 0.50 4.60
C LEU A 41 -5.30 -0.96 5.01
N LEU A 42 -5.31 -1.89 4.05
CA LEU A 42 -5.10 -3.31 4.36
C LEU A 42 -3.72 -3.55 4.99
N VAL A 43 -2.74 -2.66 4.71
CA VAL A 43 -1.41 -2.61 5.35
C VAL A 43 -1.48 -2.50 6.88
N PHE A 44 -2.53 -1.92 7.45
CA PHE A 44 -2.69 -1.86 8.91
C PHE A 44 -2.90 -3.23 9.56
N VAL A 45 -3.28 -4.26 8.78
CA VAL A 45 -3.37 -5.63 9.27
C VAL A 45 -1.95 -6.22 9.34
N PRO A 46 -1.42 -6.50 10.55
CA PRO A 46 -0.07 -7.03 10.67
C PRO A 46 0.05 -8.39 9.99
N PHE A 47 1.22 -8.64 9.40
CA PHE A 47 1.57 -9.84 8.60
C PHE A 47 0.74 -10.04 7.34
N ILE A 48 -0.56 -10.25 7.48
CA ILE A 48 -1.45 -10.67 6.39
C ILE A 48 -1.72 -9.51 5.42
N GLY A 49 -1.83 -8.29 5.93
CA GLY A 49 -2.14 -7.10 5.13
C GLY A 49 -1.14 -6.83 4.02
N HIS A 50 0.15 -6.87 4.35
CA HIS A 50 1.23 -6.69 3.38
C HIS A 50 1.23 -7.78 2.29
N VAL A 51 1.07 -9.05 2.69
CA VAL A 51 1.03 -10.16 1.74
C VAL A 51 -0.16 -10.01 0.79
N LEU A 52 -1.34 -9.69 1.32
CA LEU A 52 -2.54 -9.48 0.49
C LEU A 52 -2.37 -8.33 -0.49
N VAL A 53 -1.81 -7.19 -0.05
CA VAL A 53 -1.54 -6.05 -0.93
C VAL A 53 -0.59 -6.43 -2.07
N LEU A 54 0.49 -7.15 -1.75
CA LEU A 54 1.42 -7.65 -2.77
C LEU A 54 0.74 -8.63 -3.73
N CYS A 55 -0.08 -9.55 -3.22
CA CYS A 55 -0.84 -10.47 -4.06
C CYS A 55 -1.82 -9.73 -4.98
N ILE A 56 -2.53 -8.72 -4.48
CA ILE A 56 -3.45 -7.91 -5.29
C ILE A 56 -2.67 -7.19 -6.39
N LEU A 57 -1.57 -6.51 -6.04
CA LEU A 57 -0.75 -5.77 -7.01
C LEU A 57 -0.10 -6.68 -8.06
N ALA A 58 0.34 -7.88 -7.67
CA ALA A 58 1.04 -8.79 -8.57
C ALA A 58 0.10 -9.60 -9.48
N PHE A 59 -1.01 -10.11 -8.94
CA PHE A 59 -1.88 -11.04 -9.67
C PHE A 59 -3.11 -10.37 -10.27
N THR A 60 -3.54 -9.22 -9.75
CA THR A 60 -4.72 -8.54 -10.28
C THR A 60 -4.34 -7.72 -11.51
N ASP A 61 -5.14 -7.82 -12.56
CA ASP A 61 -4.99 -6.98 -13.74
C ASP A 61 -5.39 -5.53 -13.41
N TRP A 62 -4.45 -4.59 -13.53
CA TRP A 62 -4.69 -3.22 -13.09
C TRP A 62 -5.71 -2.53 -14.00
N PRO A 63 -6.73 -1.85 -13.46
CA PRO A 63 -7.75 -1.20 -14.26
C PRO A 63 -7.16 -0.14 -15.21
N VAL A 64 -6.07 0.53 -14.82
CA VAL A 64 -5.34 1.45 -15.70
C VAL A 64 -4.79 0.76 -16.97
N LEU A 65 -4.27 -0.46 -16.85
CA LEU A 65 -3.74 -1.24 -17.98
C LEU A 65 -4.85 -1.69 -18.93
N ARG A 66 -6.08 -1.89 -18.44
CA ARG A 66 -7.26 -2.18 -19.28
C ARG A 66 -7.64 -0.98 -20.13
N THR A 67 -7.68 0.21 -19.53
CA THR A 67 -7.97 1.45 -20.24
C THR A 67 -6.94 1.71 -21.33
N LEU A 68 -5.64 1.56 -21.03
CA LEU A 68 -4.56 1.72 -22.01
C LEU A 68 -4.69 0.76 -23.19
N ARG A 69 -4.95 -0.54 -22.94
CA ARG A 69 -5.17 -1.53 -24.01
C ARG A 69 -6.36 -1.18 -24.90
N ARG A 70 -7.46 -0.69 -24.33
CA ARG A 70 -8.64 -0.26 -25.11
C ARG A 70 -8.34 0.93 -26.00
N LEU A 71 -7.56 1.89 -25.51
CA LEU A 71 -7.14 3.06 -26.29
C LEU A 71 -6.22 2.64 -27.45
N GLN A 72 -5.23 1.79 -27.18
CA GLN A 72 -4.33 1.29 -28.23
C GLN A 72 -5.05 0.49 -29.31
N ALA A 73 -6.05 -0.33 -28.93
CA ALA A 73 -6.84 -1.10 -29.88
C ALA A 73 -7.84 -0.26 -30.71
N ALA A 74 -8.16 0.97 -30.26
CA ALA A 74 -8.99 1.90 -31.04
C ALA A 74 -8.17 2.74 -32.04
N GLU A 75 -6.85 2.78 -31.86
CA GLU A 75 -5.92 3.52 -32.72
C GLU A 75 -5.29 2.64 -33.83
N ALA A 76 -5.48 1.32 -33.75
CA ALA A 76 -5.05 0.33 -34.75
C ALA A 76 -6.19 -0.08 -35.70
#